data_AF-A0A538B088-F1
#
_entry.id   AF-A0A538B088-F1
#
_cell.length_a   1.000
_cell.length_b   1.000
_cell.length_c   1.000
_cell.angle_alpha   90.00
_cell.angle_beta   90.00
_cell.angle_gamma   90.00
#
_symmetry.space_group_name_H-M   'P 1'
#
loop_
_entity.id
_entity.type
_entity.pdbx_description
1 polymer ?
#
loop_
_entity_poly.entity_id
_entity_poly.type
_entity_poly.pdbx_seq_one_letter_code
_entity_poly.pdbx_strand_id
1 'polypeptide(L)'
;PYFTVLAPGRRGAELEQWRDVKAAAAEAVLAHGGTITHHHAVGRDHRPWYDRQRPDLFAGALRAAKGVLDPAGVLNPGVLI
;
A
#
# COMPACT_ATOMS: atom_id res chain seq x y z
N PRO A 1 9.08 -11.36 -10.12
CA PRO A 1 8.19 -11.22 -11.30
C PRO A 1 7.66 -9.78 -11.37
N TYR A 2 7.30 -9.29 -12.57
CA TYR A 2 6.68 -7.99 -12.76
C TYR A 2 5.38 -8.22 -13.55
N PHE A 3 4.29 -7.57 -13.13
CA PHE A 3 2.98 -7.78 -13.70
C PHE A 3 2.42 -6.48 -14.27
N THR A 4 1.75 -6.59 -15.40
CA THR A 4 0.94 -5.52 -15.99
C THR A 4 -0.50 -6.02 -16.06
N VAL A 5 -1.44 -5.24 -15.54
CA VAL A 5 -2.86 -5.55 -15.59
C VAL A 5 -3.55 -4.56 -16.52
N LEU A 6 -4.29 -5.08 -17.50
CA LEU A 6 -5.01 -4.30 -18.50
C LEU A 6 -6.44 -4.83 -18.61
N ALA A 7 -7.42 -3.92 -18.61
CA ALA A 7 -8.82 -4.24 -18.82
C ALA A 7 -9.55 -3.02 -19.43
N PRO A 8 -10.65 -3.22 -20.19
CA PRO A 8 -11.49 -2.11 -20.61
C PRO A 8 -12.03 -1.33 -19.40
N GLY A 9 -11.93 0.00 -19.45
CA GLY A 9 -12.45 0.88 -18.40
C GLY A 9 -13.98 1.00 -18.46
N ARG A 10 -14.64 0.94 -17.30
CA ARG A 10 -16.06 1.30 -17.14
C ARG A 10 -16.16 2.81 -16.94
N ARG A 11 -16.71 3.51 -17.92
CA ARG A 11 -16.82 4.97 -17.90
C ARG A 11 -17.59 5.46 -16.67
N GLY A 12 -17.01 6.36 -15.89
CA GLY A 12 -17.58 6.90 -14.66
C GLY A 12 -17.38 6.02 -13.42
N ALA A 13 -16.78 4.84 -13.55
CA ALA A 13 -16.48 3.91 -12.46
C ALA A 13 -15.00 3.47 -12.47
N GLU A 14 -14.12 4.23 -13.11
CA GLU A 14 -12.72 3.86 -13.36
C GLU A 14 -11.95 3.66 -12.06
N LEU A 15 -12.15 4.53 -11.07
CA LEU A 15 -11.49 4.43 -9.77
C LEU A 15 -12.00 3.23 -8.96
N GLU A 16 -13.30 2.96 -8.98
CA GLU A 16 -13.87 1.78 -8.31
C GLU A 16 -13.36 0.50 -8.96
N GLN A 17 -13.41 0.42 -10.28
CA GLN A 17 -12.87 -0.70 -11.04
C GLN A 17 -11.37 -0.91 -10.77
N TRP A 18 -10.58 0.17 -10.72
CA TRP A 18 -9.17 0.06 -10.36
C TRP A 18 -8.99 -0.51 -8.95
N ARG A 19 -9.77 -0.05 -7.96
CA ARG A 19 -9.68 -0.55 -6.58
C ARG A 19 -9.99 -2.05 -6.50
N ASP A 20 -11.01 -2.52 -7.22
CA ASP A 20 -11.37 -3.93 -7.28
C ASP A 20 -10.23 -4.78 -7.88
N VAL A 21 -9.72 -4.34 -9.04
CA VAL A 21 -8.62 -5.02 -9.73
C VAL A 21 -7.35 -5.02 -8.87
N LYS A 22 -7.02 -3.89 -8.26
CA LYS A 22 -5.85 -3.74 -7.40
C LYS A 22 -5.94 -4.66 -6.19
N ALA A 23 -7.10 -4.72 -5.56
CA ALA A 23 -7.32 -5.59 -4.41
C ALA A 23 -7.20 -7.06 -4.78
N ALA A 24 -7.83 -7.49 -5.87
CA ALA A 24 -7.73 -8.86 -6.36
C ALA A 24 -6.28 -9.27 -6.67
N ALA A 25 -5.54 -8.40 -7.34
CA ALA A 25 -4.12 -8.63 -7.64
C ALA A 25 -3.25 -8.70 -6.38
N ALA A 26 -3.47 -7.80 -5.41
CA ALA A 26 -2.73 -7.78 -4.17
C ALA A 26 -2.99 -9.01 -3.30
N GLU A 27 -4.25 -9.43 -3.14
CA GLU A 27 -4.59 -10.66 -2.41
C GLU A 27 -3.96 -11.89 -3.07
N ALA A 28 -3.99 -11.97 -4.41
CA ALA A 28 -3.36 -13.07 -5.13
C ALA A 28 -1.84 -13.13 -4.87
N VAL A 29 -1.15 -11.98 -4.87
CA VAL A 29 0.28 -11.90 -4.54
C VAL A 29 0.54 -12.41 -3.12
N LEU A 30 -0.22 -11.92 -2.13
CA LEU A 30 -0.05 -12.32 -0.73
C LEU A 30 -0.34 -13.82 -0.51
N ALA A 31 -1.41 -14.35 -1.10
CA ALA A 31 -1.79 -15.75 -0.98
C ALA A 31 -0.71 -16.72 -1.49
N HIS A 32 0.13 -16.27 -2.42
CA HIS A 32 1.26 -17.04 -2.96
C HIS A 32 2.61 -16.67 -2.30
N GLY A 33 2.59 -15.99 -1.15
CA GLY A 33 3.78 -15.67 -0.36
C GLY A 33 4.59 -14.47 -0.86
N GLY A 34 4.05 -13.68 -1.79
CA GLY A 34 4.71 -12.46 -2.28
C GLY A 34 4.56 -11.26 -1.33
N THR A 35 5.53 -10.36 -1.34
CA THR A 35 5.43 -9.05 -0.67
C THR A 35 4.63 -8.06 -1.54
N ILE A 36 3.91 -7.12 -0.92
CA ILE A 36 3.02 -6.19 -1.65
C ILE A 36 3.79 -5.28 -2.62
N THR A 37 5.05 -5.01 -2.31
CA THR A 37 5.93 -4.18 -3.12
C THR A 37 7.34 -4.74 -3.07
N HIS A 38 8.09 -4.50 -4.14
CA HIS A 38 9.53 -4.74 -4.21
C HIS A 38 10.30 -3.41 -4.19
N HIS A 39 9.98 -2.49 -5.10
CA HIS A 39 10.67 -1.18 -5.21
C HIS A 39 9.73 0.01 -5.47
N HIS A 40 8.43 -0.20 -5.67
CA HIS A 40 7.46 0.89 -5.92
C HIS A 40 6.97 1.58 -4.63
N ALA A 41 7.59 1.25 -3.49
CA ALA A 41 7.18 1.71 -2.15
C ALA A 41 5.73 1.31 -1.78
N VAL A 42 5.28 1.82 -0.63
CA VAL A 42 3.96 1.49 -0.06
C VAL A 42 2.89 2.46 -0.57
N GLY A 43 3.04 3.77 -0.29
CA GLY A 43 1.99 4.73 -0.67
C GLY A 43 0.66 4.46 0.04
N ARG A 44 -0.40 5.20 -0.33
CA ARG A 44 -1.77 4.88 0.13
C ARG A 44 -2.31 3.61 -0.55
N ASP A 45 -1.85 3.35 -1.77
CA ASP A 45 -2.34 2.26 -2.61
C ASP A 45 -1.94 0.88 -2.06
N HIS A 46 -0.73 0.69 -1.53
CA HIS A 46 -0.32 -0.60 -0.95
C HIS A 46 -0.51 -0.70 0.57
N ARG A 47 -0.85 0.40 1.25
CA ARG A 47 -0.86 0.47 2.72
C ARG A 47 -1.67 -0.65 3.41
N PRO A 48 -2.89 -1.00 2.96
CA PRO A 48 -3.68 -2.03 3.63
C PRO A 48 -2.98 -3.40 3.70
N TRP A 49 -2.25 -3.77 2.66
CA TRP A 49 -1.51 -5.03 2.60
C TRP A 49 -0.14 -4.93 3.27
N TYR A 50 0.51 -3.77 3.19
CA TYR A 50 1.75 -3.52 3.93
C TYR A 50 1.54 -3.65 5.44
N ASP A 51 0.44 -3.14 5.98
CA ASP A 51 0.14 -3.25 7.42
C ASP A 51 -0.03 -4.72 7.86
N ARG A 52 -0.49 -5.62 6.96
CA ARG A 52 -0.55 -7.07 7.23
C ARG A 52 0.82 -7.76 7.19
N GLN A 53 1.77 -7.21 6.43
CA GLN A 53 3.10 -7.79 6.23
C GLN A 53 4.14 -7.23 7.21
N ARG A 54 3.93 -6.01 7.71
CA ARG A 54 4.86 -5.32 8.61
C ARG A 54 4.55 -5.70 10.08
N PRO A 55 5.54 -6.18 10.85
CA PRO A 55 5.38 -6.38 12.29
C PRO A 55 5.10 -5.08 13.06
N ASP A 56 4.31 -5.17 14.13
CA ASP A 56 3.91 -4.01 14.94
C ASP A 56 5.09 -3.26 15.58
N LEU A 57 6.15 -3.98 15.99
CA LEU A 57 7.36 -3.34 16.53
C LEU A 57 8.03 -2.43 15.49
N PHE A 58 8.04 -2.83 14.23
CA PHE A 58 8.57 -2.00 13.15
C PHE A 58 7.67 -0.78 12.89
N ALA A 59 6.35 -0.97 13.01
CA ALA A 59 5.39 0.15 12.96
C ALA A 59 5.67 1.18 14.06
N GLY A 60 5.93 0.71 15.28
CA GLY A 60 6.26 1.55 16.43
C GLY A 60 7.53 2.36 16.21
N ALA A 61 8.60 1.73 15.72
CA ALA A 61 9.86 2.41 15.42
C ALA A 61 9.67 3.54 14.39
N LEU A 62 8.95 3.28 13.30
CA LEU A 62 8.66 4.30 12.29
C LEU A 62 7.81 5.45 12.85
N ARG A 63 6.77 5.14 13.63
CA ARG A 63 5.91 6.17 14.25
C ARG A 63 6.69 7.05 15.21
N ALA A 64 7.57 6.46 16.02
CA ALA A 64 8.42 7.21 16.94
C ALA A 64 9.37 8.15 16.18
N ALA A 65 10.06 7.65 15.15
CA ALA A 65 10.94 8.47 14.31
C ALA A 65 10.17 9.64 13.66
N LYS A 66 8.97 9.37 13.14
CA LYS A 66 8.10 10.39 12.54
C LYS A 66 7.62 11.43 13.55
N GLY A 67 7.26 11.02 14.77
CA GLY A 67 6.85 11.95 15.82
C GLY A 67 7.97 12.91 16.24
N VAL A 68 9.23 12.46 16.20
CA VAL A 68 10.39 13.30 16.48
C VAL A 68 10.70 14.25 15.30
N LEU A 69 10.67 13.73 14.08
CA LEU A 69 11.09 14.47 12.88
C LEU A 69 10.01 15.38 12.30
N ASP A 70 8.74 15.08 12.54
CA ASP A 70 7.59 15.85 12.07
C ASP A 70 6.46 15.84 13.12
N PRO A 71 6.68 16.52 14.26
CA PRO A 71 5.71 16.55 15.37
C PRO A 71 4.37 17.20 14.99
N ALA A 72 4.35 18.06 13.96
CA ALA A 72 3.14 18.68 13.45
C ALA A 72 2.44 17.85 12.35
N GLY A 73 3.04 16.74 11.91
CA GLY A 73 2.44 15.84 10.92
C GLY A 73 2.28 16.43 9.51
N VAL A 74 3.08 17.43 9.14
CA VAL A 74 2.94 18.17 7.87
C VAL A 74 3.45 17.35 6.68
N LEU A 75 4.48 16.52 6.89
CA LEU A 75 5.16 15.78 5.83
C LEU A 75 4.36 14.52 5.45
N ASN A 76 3.41 14.69 4.54
CA ASN A 76 2.63 13.65 3.85
C ASN A 76 1.90 12.68 4.80
N PRO A 77 0.87 13.15 5.53
CA PRO A 77 0.18 12.37 6.55
C PRO A 77 -0.55 11.15 5.97
N GLY A 78 -0.52 10.06 6.74
CA GLY A 78 -1.30 8.85 6.51
C GLY A 78 -0.79 7.92 5.40
N VAL A 79 0.40 8.14 4.86
CA VAL A 79 0.93 7.30 3.77
C VAL A 79 1.53 6.00 4.28
N LEU A 80 2.53 6.06 5.16
CA LEU A 80 3.28 4.88 5.63
C LEU A 80 2.94 4.46 7.06
N ILE A 81 2.63 5.43 7.92
CA ILE A 81 2.28 5.26 9.33
C ILE A 81 1.14 6.18 9.70
#